data_AF-A0A1I6ZPU9-F1
#
_entry.id   AF-A0A1I6ZPU9-F1
#
_cell.length_a   1.000
_cell.length_b   1.000
_cell.length_c   1.000
_cell.angle_alpha   90.00
_cell.angle_beta   90.00
_cell.angle_gamma   90.00
#
_symmetry.space_group_name_H-M   'P 1'
#
loop_
_entity.id
_entity.type
_entity.pdbx_description
1 polymer ?
#
loop_
_entity_poly.entity_id
_entity_poly.type
_entity_poly.pdbx_seq_one_letter_code
_entity_poly.pdbx_strand_id
1 'polypeptide(L)'
;MKTYIYPLLFTALLFLSACGSKKNELPFSSKIEEGDVCALIHASELQEEILGSQLLNSLPSLRPFLLNIDLSQLLDFKNDSVFVVSDFKRVAAYVEINSSSRVQEQMNMWFKNVVSQQDSIANFAIYNWERENLSIAFNDSCIIFTHKYDINEKVRHFQKQTLRADAWNRILRSKKAEQNILVYLRDTLNPELSIFVYDTLINDELALHFTANSSKELPFLLKNLEQGYKKGDIGVNFHYEAKQANRVDHYLYKAMEKVGLHAEKMQNITTGDYRFLKGGETEIKKEIITTEMDENFNTVEVKQVITEKVKGFILELSGNEKAIQTYLEETGVLSKQAQSYQLMYESNLHLNSQEGLFCISSTKERADYSNTPPFMWFHTPLLNFTIPFIDYTSNQVAFTLFIDGKGELTPPSIAIF
;
A
#
# COMPACT_ATOMS: atom_id res chain seq x y z
N MET A 1 3.11 4.59 10.18
CA MET A 1 4.45 4.48 9.55
C MET A 1 4.39 4.23 8.03
N LYS A 2 3.24 3.90 7.43
CA LYS A 2 3.10 3.64 5.98
C LYS A 2 2.50 4.78 5.14
N THR A 3 2.19 5.92 5.75
CA THR A 3 1.50 7.03 5.07
C THR A 3 2.45 8.09 4.49
N TYR A 4 3.77 7.91 4.59
CA TYR A 4 4.76 8.93 4.19
C TYR A 4 5.45 8.64 2.86
N ILE A 5 5.44 7.40 2.36
CA ILE A 5 6.07 7.05 1.07
C ILE A 5 5.29 7.68 -0.08
N TYR A 6 3.96 7.60 -0.08
CA TYR A 6 3.13 8.20 -1.13
C TYR A 6 3.18 9.73 -1.13
N PRO A 7 3.13 10.47 -0.01
CA PRO A 7 3.38 11.91 0.00
C PRO A 7 4.83 12.29 -0.34
N LEU A 8 5.85 11.50 0.03
CA LEU A 8 7.24 11.77 -0.37
C LEU A 8 7.44 11.62 -1.87
N LEU A 9 6.96 10.51 -2.44
CA LEU A 9 6.90 10.29 -3.88
C LEU A 9 6.09 11.42 -4.49
N PHE A 10 4.85 11.65 -4.05
CA PHE A 10 3.99 12.71 -4.56
C PHE A 10 4.63 14.11 -4.49
N THR A 11 5.37 14.47 -3.43
CA THR A 11 6.04 15.77 -3.33
C THR A 11 7.24 15.89 -4.27
N ALA A 12 7.99 14.80 -4.49
CA ALA A 12 9.03 14.75 -5.52
C ALA A 12 8.44 14.73 -6.94
N LEU A 13 7.27 14.12 -7.11
CA LEU A 13 6.52 13.96 -8.35
C LEU A 13 5.78 15.23 -8.78
N LEU A 14 5.32 16.04 -7.81
CA LEU A 14 4.60 17.30 -8.01
C LEU A 14 5.40 18.36 -8.79
N PHE A 15 6.71 18.14 -9.00
CA PHE A 15 7.60 19.07 -9.70
C PHE A 15 8.24 18.50 -10.98
N LEU A 16 8.01 17.22 -11.32
CA LEU A 16 8.84 16.51 -12.31
C LEU A 16 8.01 15.63 -13.26
N SER A 17 7.51 16.17 -14.38
CA SER A 17 7.02 15.34 -15.50
C SER A 17 6.94 16.03 -16.87
N ALA A 18 7.94 15.78 -17.74
CA ALA A 18 7.75 15.12 -19.05
C ALA A 18 9.06 15.14 -19.91
N CYS A 19 9.10 14.28 -20.93
CA CYS A 19 10.25 13.59 -21.56
C CYS A 19 11.12 14.33 -22.62
N GLY A 20 12.42 13.95 -22.76
CA GLY A 20 13.20 14.12 -24.02
C GLY A 20 14.77 14.01 -24.11
N SER A 21 15.38 12.83 -23.89
CA SER A 21 16.62 12.23 -24.49
C SER A 21 18.06 12.89 -24.57
N LYS A 22 19.04 12.11 -24.01
CA LYS A 22 20.45 11.73 -24.38
C LYS A 22 21.62 12.73 -24.47
N LYS A 23 22.69 12.48 -23.67
CA LYS A 23 24.05 12.03 -24.13
C LYS A 23 25.04 11.72 -22.99
N ASN A 24 25.92 10.75 -23.22
CA ASN A 24 26.89 10.18 -22.26
C ASN A 24 27.98 11.15 -21.79
N GLU A 25 28.04 11.33 -20.48
CA GLU A 25 29.27 11.28 -19.68
C GLU A 25 29.09 10.14 -18.65
N LEU A 26 30.02 9.94 -17.70
CA LEU A 26 29.85 8.94 -16.63
C LEU A 26 28.39 8.93 -16.16
N PRO A 27 27.73 7.77 -16.15
CA PRO A 27 26.28 7.71 -16.08
C PRO A 27 25.84 8.46 -14.84
N PHE A 28 24.95 9.45 -14.98
CA PHE A 28 24.49 10.34 -13.89
C PHE A 28 24.23 9.59 -12.57
N SER A 29 23.68 8.37 -12.68
CA SER A 29 23.46 7.42 -11.59
C SER A 29 24.70 7.00 -10.77
N SER A 30 25.92 7.15 -11.28
CA SER A 30 27.16 6.87 -10.55
C SER A 30 27.55 7.95 -9.56
N LYS A 31 26.94 9.13 -9.65
CA LYS A 31 27.14 10.27 -8.73
C LYS A 31 26.11 10.28 -7.60
N ILE A 32 25.12 9.40 -7.65
CA ILE A 32 23.99 9.36 -6.72
C ILE A 32 24.32 8.40 -5.59
N GLU A 33 24.10 8.85 -4.37
CA GLU A 33 24.32 8.06 -3.16
C GLU A 33 23.27 6.96 -2.98
N GLU A 34 23.50 6.09 -2.01
CA GLU A 34 22.53 5.07 -1.57
C GLU A 34 21.76 5.58 -0.35
N GLY A 35 20.51 5.13 -0.22
CA GLY A 35 19.71 5.24 0.99
C GLY A 35 19.02 3.92 1.29
N ASP A 36 18.22 3.88 2.35
CA ASP A 36 17.40 2.71 2.68
C ASP A 36 16.36 2.42 1.56
N VAL A 37 16.00 3.44 0.79
CA VAL A 37 15.16 3.35 -0.40
C VAL A 37 15.84 4.08 -1.55
N CYS A 38 16.02 3.38 -2.67
CA CYS A 38 16.42 3.94 -3.95
C CYS A 38 15.30 3.69 -4.97
N ALA A 39 14.81 4.72 -5.65
CA ALA A 39 13.81 4.57 -6.70
C ALA A 39 14.26 5.23 -8.00
N LEU A 40 14.01 4.56 -9.12
CA LEU A 40 14.11 5.11 -10.47
C LEU A 40 12.69 5.25 -11.01
N ILE A 41 12.32 6.46 -11.42
CA ILE A 41 10.98 6.76 -11.88
C ILE A 41 11.04 7.50 -13.22
N HIS A 42 10.18 7.10 -14.15
CA HIS A 42 10.00 7.73 -15.45
C HIS A 42 8.94 8.82 -15.40
N ALA A 43 9.35 10.05 -15.70
CA ALA A 43 8.56 11.24 -15.47
C ALA A 43 7.30 11.32 -16.37
N SER A 44 7.29 10.72 -17.57
CA SER A 44 6.17 10.81 -18.50
C SER A 44 4.86 10.13 -18.06
N GLU A 45 4.93 9.03 -17.32
CA GLU A 45 3.73 8.25 -16.91
C GLU A 45 3.03 8.84 -15.66
N LEU A 46 3.76 9.65 -14.89
CA LEU A 46 3.29 10.21 -13.63
C LEU A 46 2.32 11.37 -13.80
N GLN A 47 2.38 12.06 -14.94
CA GLN A 47 1.58 13.26 -15.19
C GLN A 47 0.09 12.92 -15.33
N GLU A 48 -0.25 11.83 -16.02
CA GLU A 48 -1.63 11.39 -16.21
C GLU A 48 -2.27 10.89 -14.90
N GLU A 49 -1.53 10.11 -14.09
CA GLU A 49 -2.01 9.64 -12.78
C GLU A 49 -2.19 10.79 -11.77
N ILE A 50 -1.25 11.73 -11.70
CA ILE A 50 -1.32 12.86 -10.75
C ILE A 50 -2.50 13.76 -11.10
N LEU A 51 -2.71 14.06 -12.38
CA LEU A 51 -3.82 14.88 -12.87
C LEU A 51 -5.19 14.21 -12.66
N GLY A 52 -5.25 12.88 -12.65
CA GLY A 52 -6.46 12.10 -12.34
C GLY A 52 -6.70 11.80 -10.85
N SER A 53 -5.72 12.00 -9.97
CA SER A 53 -5.75 11.50 -8.59
C SER A 53 -6.53 12.37 -7.58
N GLN A 54 -7.09 11.73 -6.55
CA GLN A 54 -7.67 12.39 -5.38
C GLN A 54 -6.66 13.22 -4.56
N LEU A 55 -5.35 13.05 -4.78
CA LEU A 55 -4.30 13.81 -4.11
C LEU A 55 -4.31 15.31 -4.47
N LEU A 56 -4.76 15.68 -5.68
CA LEU A 56 -4.97 17.09 -6.04
C LEU A 56 -6.04 17.77 -5.16
N ASN A 57 -6.97 17.01 -4.59
CA ASN A 57 -7.98 17.53 -3.67
C ASN A 57 -7.44 17.75 -2.26
N SER A 58 -6.35 17.07 -1.87
CA SER A 58 -5.74 17.24 -0.54
C SER A 58 -4.69 18.37 -0.47
N LEU A 59 -4.26 18.91 -1.61
CA LEU A 59 -3.39 20.09 -1.71
C LEU A 59 -4.04 21.23 -2.53
N PRO A 60 -5.13 21.83 -2.05
CA PRO A 60 -5.93 22.80 -2.81
C PRO A 60 -5.15 24.07 -3.21
N SER A 61 -4.10 24.43 -2.47
CA SER A 61 -3.22 25.57 -2.77
C SER A 61 -2.31 25.35 -3.99
N LEU A 62 -2.00 24.10 -4.35
CA LEU A 62 -1.15 23.74 -5.49
C LEU A 62 -1.98 23.34 -6.73
N ARG A 63 -3.29 23.12 -6.57
CA ARG A 63 -4.17 22.66 -7.65
C ARG A 63 -4.23 23.61 -8.87
N PRO A 64 -4.38 24.94 -8.74
CA PRO A 64 -4.38 25.85 -9.90
C PRO A 64 -3.04 25.88 -10.64
N PHE A 65 -1.97 25.55 -9.94
CA PHE A 65 -0.61 25.46 -10.47
C PHE A 65 -0.44 24.16 -11.27
N LEU A 66 -0.78 23.01 -10.68
CA LEU A 66 -0.61 21.69 -11.29
C LEU A 66 -1.48 21.44 -12.53
N LEU A 67 -2.67 22.06 -12.60
CA LEU A 67 -3.58 21.91 -13.73
C LEU A 67 -3.14 22.66 -15.00
N ASN A 68 -2.16 23.56 -14.91
CA ASN A 68 -1.79 24.48 -16.00
C ASN A 68 -0.33 24.33 -16.48
N ILE A 69 0.38 23.29 -16.04
CA ILE A 69 1.82 23.17 -16.20
C ILE A 69 2.16 21.92 -17.01
N ASP A 70 2.75 22.13 -18.19
CA ASP A 70 3.52 21.11 -18.92
C ASP A 70 4.97 21.13 -18.41
N LEU A 71 5.26 20.31 -17.39
CA LEU A 71 6.53 20.30 -16.66
C LEU A 71 7.73 19.91 -17.56
N SER A 72 7.53 19.22 -18.70
CA SER A 72 8.61 18.88 -19.66
C SER A 72 9.28 20.10 -20.26
N GLN A 73 8.46 21.00 -20.81
CA GLN A 73 8.95 22.18 -21.49
C GLN A 73 9.58 23.15 -20.49
N LEU A 74 9.30 22.99 -19.20
CA LEU A 74 9.75 23.90 -18.16
C LEU A 74 11.14 23.59 -17.61
N LEU A 75 11.62 22.35 -17.67
CA LEU A 75 12.87 21.96 -16.99
C LEU A 75 13.94 21.28 -17.87
N ASP A 76 13.64 21.03 -19.15
CA ASP A 76 14.61 20.58 -20.18
C ASP A 76 15.45 19.36 -19.73
N PHE A 77 14.78 18.28 -19.35
CA PHE A 77 15.45 17.06 -18.85
C PHE A 77 16.27 16.37 -19.93
N LYS A 78 17.47 15.93 -19.55
CA LYS A 78 18.36 15.17 -20.42
C LYS A 78 17.93 13.72 -20.55
N ASN A 79 17.40 13.14 -19.48
CA ASN A 79 16.79 11.82 -19.47
C ASN A 79 15.52 11.90 -18.63
N ASP A 80 14.49 11.15 -19.01
CA ASP A 80 13.21 11.07 -18.29
C ASP A 80 13.29 10.36 -16.93
N SER A 81 14.50 10.14 -16.43
CA SER A 81 14.77 9.35 -15.25
C SER A 81 14.97 10.25 -14.05
N VAL A 82 14.09 10.12 -13.07
CA VAL A 82 14.23 10.70 -11.73
C VAL A 82 14.79 9.65 -10.80
N PHE A 83 15.88 9.98 -10.12
CA PHE A 83 16.50 9.11 -9.13
C PHE A 83 16.16 9.62 -7.74
N VAL A 84 15.52 8.79 -6.93
CA VAL A 84 15.07 9.15 -5.58
C VAL A 84 15.83 8.33 -4.56
N VAL A 85 16.28 8.98 -3.49
CA VAL A 85 16.93 8.36 -2.33
C VAL A 85 16.19 8.77 -1.07
N SER A 86 15.89 7.82 -0.18
CA SER A 86 15.24 8.10 1.11
C SER A 86 15.72 7.18 2.23
N ASP A 87 15.64 7.68 3.46
CA ASP A 87 15.78 6.92 4.71
C ASP A 87 14.43 6.80 5.46
N PHE A 88 13.32 6.87 4.72
CA PHE A 88 11.94 6.97 5.20
C PHE A 88 11.55 8.27 5.92
N LYS A 89 12.51 9.08 6.38
CA LYS A 89 12.25 10.36 7.08
C LYS A 89 12.59 11.57 6.23
N ARG A 90 13.58 11.42 5.37
CA ARG A 90 14.17 12.43 4.49
C ARG A 90 14.16 11.89 3.07
N VAL A 91 14.11 12.79 2.09
CA VAL A 91 14.16 12.40 0.66
C VAL A 91 15.02 13.36 -0.13
N ALA A 92 15.78 12.79 -1.06
CA ALA A 92 16.49 13.52 -2.08
C ALA A 92 16.06 12.98 -3.46
N ALA A 93 15.84 13.87 -4.42
CA ALA A 93 15.60 13.51 -5.81
C ALA A 93 16.65 14.18 -6.70
N TYR A 94 17.16 13.44 -7.67
CA TYR A 94 18.21 13.86 -8.59
C TYR A 94 17.70 13.71 -10.02
N VAL A 95 17.85 14.76 -10.80
CA VAL A 95 17.38 14.82 -12.18
C VAL A 95 18.48 15.40 -13.06
N GLU A 96 18.71 14.75 -14.20
CA GLU A 96 19.67 15.22 -15.19
C GLU A 96 18.99 16.16 -16.17
N ILE A 97 19.58 17.33 -16.41
CA ILE A 97 19.01 18.38 -17.27
C ILE A 97 19.99 18.80 -18.37
N ASN A 98 19.45 19.34 -19.47
CA ASN A 98 20.22 19.88 -20.58
C ASN A 98 20.62 21.35 -20.34
N SER A 99 19.82 22.11 -19.58
CA SER A 99 20.09 23.53 -19.29
C SER A 99 19.44 24.00 -17.97
N SER A 100 20.17 24.80 -17.20
CA SER A 100 19.66 25.47 -16.00
C SER A 100 18.79 26.70 -16.29
N SER A 101 18.80 27.22 -17.53
CA SER A 101 18.16 28.48 -17.89
C SER A 101 16.66 28.50 -17.58
N ARG A 102 15.93 27.46 -17.98
CA ARG A 102 14.50 27.33 -17.71
C ARG A 102 14.20 27.10 -16.23
N VAL A 103 15.05 26.35 -15.54
CA VAL A 103 14.96 26.14 -14.09
C VAL A 103 15.05 27.48 -13.36
N GLN A 104 16.02 28.32 -13.72
CA GLN A 104 16.20 29.64 -13.11
C GLN A 104 15.00 30.56 -13.37
N GLU A 105 14.44 30.56 -14.59
CA GLU A 105 13.23 31.32 -14.91
C GLU A 105 12.04 30.89 -14.04
N GLN A 106 11.85 29.58 -13.88
CA GLN A 106 10.78 29.04 -13.03
C GLN A 106 11.01 29.33 -11.56
N MET A 107 12.24 29.20 -11.07
CA MET A 107 12.56 29.53 -9.69
C MET A 107 12.25 31.02 -9.40
N ASN A 108 12.57 31.91 -10.34
CA ASN A 108 12.26 33.33 -10.23
C ASN A 108 10.75 33.61 -10.23
N MET A 109 9.96 32.80 -10.94
CA MET A 109 8.49 32.89 -10.95
C MET A 109 7.86 32.34 -9.66
N TRP A 110 8.28 31.15 -9.23
CA TRP A 110 7.63 30.40 -8.15
C TRP A 110 8.04 30.88 -6.75
N PHE A 111 9.25 31.43 -6.60
CA PHE A 111 9.84 31.68 -5.29
C PHE A 111 10.17 33.14 -5.01
N LYS A 112 9.64 34.06 -5.81
CA LYS A 112 9.93 35.52 -5.79
C LYS A 112 9.81 36.17 -4.39
N ASN A 113 9.07 35.56 -3.46
CA ASN A 113 8.78 36.11 -2.13
C ASN A 113 9.01 35.14 -0.94
N VAL A 114 9.54 33.93 -1.14
CA VAL A 114 9.48 32.88 -0.07
C VAL A 114 10.79 32.13 0.16
N VAL A 115 11.86 32.46 -0.56
CA VAL A 115 13.13 31.71 -0.50
C VAL A 115 14.31 32.60 -0.18
N SER A 116 15.14 32.15 0.76
CA SER A 116 16.49 32.65 0.92
C SER A 116 17.40 31.95 -0.10
N GLN A 117 17.95 32.71 -1.05
CA GLN A 117 19.03 32.24 -1.91
C GLN A 117 20.30 32.15 -1.07
N GLN A 118 20.96 30.98 -1.05
CA GLN A 118 22.31 30.84 -0.49
C GLN A 118 23.36 30.95 -1.60
N ASP A 119 24.56 31.38 -1.23
CA ASP A 119 25.73 31.42 -2.11
C ASP A 119 25.94 30.08 -2.82
N SER A 120 26.42 30.16 -4.06
CA SER A 120 26.66 28.99 -4.89
C SER A 120 27.67 28.04 -4.26
N ILE A 121 27.31 26.78 -4.05
CA ILE A 121 28.26 25.73 -3.67
C ILE A 121 28.65 24.98 -4.92
N ALA A 122 29.93 25.13 -5.29
CA ALA A 122 30.55 24.35 -6.35
C ALA A 122 29.72 24.33 -7.66
N ASN A 123 29.35 25.53 -8.12
CA ASN A 123 28.56 25.79 -9.32
C ASN A 123 27.08 25.39 -9.25
N PHE A 124 26.56 24.99 -8.08
CA PHE A 124 25.12 24.86 -7.86
C PHE A 124 24.54 26.15 -7.28
N ALA A 125 23.47 26.65 -7.88
CA ALA A 125 22.62 27.66 -7.26
C ALA A 125 21.68 26.98 -6.26
N ILE A 126 21.59 27.51 -5.03
CA ILE A 126 20.86 26.86 -3.91
C ILE A 126 19.75 27.76 -3.38
N TYR A 127 18.59 27.15 -3.20
CA TYR A 127 17.34 27.77 -2.79
C TYR A 127 16.73 26.97 -1.64
N ASN A 128 16.50 27.63 -0.49
CA ASN A 128 15.96 26.99 0.70
C ASN A 128 14.56 27.52 1.05
N TRP A 129 13.65 26.59 1.31
CA TRP A 129 12.31 26.86 1.80
C TRP A 129 12.18 26.35 3.25
N GLU A 130 12.61 27.18 4.21
CA GLU A 130 12.75 26.78 5.61
C GLU A 130 11.42 26.31 6.22
N ARG A 131 10.31 27.00 5.90
CA ARG A 131 8.98 26.66 6.43
C ARG A 131 8.57 25.22 6.16
N GLU A 132 8.90 24.70 4.98
CA GLU A 132 8.50 23.37 4.52
C GLU A 132 9.67 22.36 4.59
N ASN A 133 10.83 22.76 5.10
CA ASN A 133 12.07 21.97 5.08
C ASN A 133 12.43 21.45 3.69
N LEU A 134 12.21 22.27 2.65
CA LEU A 134 12.54 21.94 1.27
C LEU A 134 13.78 22.70 0.81
N SER A 135 14.57 22.09 -0.06
CA SER A 135 15.69 22.78 -0.69
C SER A 135 15.89 22.29 -2.11
N ILE A 136 16.39 23.17 -2.96
CA ILE A 136 16.69 22.90 -4.36
C ILE A 136 18.09 23.42 -4.64
N ALA A 137 18.92 22.56 -5.22
CA ALA A 137 20.19 22.94 -5.81
C ALA A 137 20.21 22.56 -7.28
N PHE A 138 20.62 23.46 -8.17
CA PHE A 138 20.77 23.11 -9.57
C PHE A 138 21.98 23.79 -10.23
N ASN A 139 22.48 23.16 -11.30
CA ASN A 139 23.49 23.71 -12.19
C ASN A 139 23.11 23.37 -13.64
N ASP A 140 24.00 23.60 -14.61
CA ASP A 140 23.71 23.34 -16.04
C ASP A 140 23.50 21.87 -16.40
N SER A 141 23.70 20.93 -15.46
CA SER A 141 23.68 19.49 -15.71
C SER A 141 22.70 18.71 -14.83
N CYS A 142 22.27 19.28 -13.71
CA CYS A 142 21.56 18.55 -12.66
C CYS A 142 20.65 19.46 -11.82
N ILE A 143 19.53 18.90 -11.38
CA ILE A 143 18.72 19.40 -10.27
C ILE A 143 18.75 18.38 -9.14
N ILE A 144 19.02 18.85 -7.92
CA ILE A 144 18.93 18.11 -6.67
C ILE A 144 17.83 18.76 -5.84
N PHE A 145 16.81 18.00 -5.50
CA PHE A 145 15.75 18.39 -4.58
C PHE A 145 15.93 17.65 -3.27
N THR A 146 15.69 18.32 -2.15
CA THR A 146 15.66 17.69 -0.84
C THR A 146 14.45 18.10 -0.03
N HIS A 147 13.95 17.17 0.78
CA HIS A 147 13.08 17.44 1.91
C HIS A 147 13.74 16.88 3.17
N LYS A 148 13.97 17.76 4.14
CA LYS A 148 14.62 17.49 5.44
C LYS A 148 16.09 17.01 5.38
N TYR A 149 16.69 16.85 4.19
CA TYR A 149 18.15 16.71 4.06
C TYR A 149 18.80 18.08 3.96
N ASP A 150 20.04 18.17 4.46
CA ASP A 150 20.93 19.29 4.17
C ASP A 150 21.36 19.23 2.69
N ILE A 151 20.87 20.18 1.90
CA ILE A 151 21.18 20.27 0.47
C ILE A 151 22.68 20.46 0.20
N ASN A 152 23.40 21.12 1.10
CA ASN A 152 24.83 21.38 0.93
C ASN A 152 25.63 20.07 1.07
N GLU A 153 25.22 19.20 1.98
CA GLU A 153 25.78 17.85 2.11
C GLU A 153 25.53 17.04 0.82
N LYS A 154 24.31 17.08 0.29
CA LYS A 154 23.91 16.35 -0.92
C LYS A 154 24.67 16.82 -2.16
N VAL A 155 24.83 18.12 -2.35
CA VAL A 155 25.63 18.70 -3.45
C VAL A 155 27.09 18.25 -3.34
N ARG A 156 27.70 18.34 -2.15
CA ARG A 156 29.09 17.91 -1.94
C ARG A 156 29.28 16.42 -2.18
N HIS A 157 28.31 15.60 -1.77
CA HIS A 157 28.34 14.16 -2.02
C HIS A 157 28.27 13.88 -3.52
N PHE A 158 27.29 14.47 -4.22
CA PHE A 158 27.10 14.30 -5.66
C PHE A 158 28.36 14.63 -6.48
N GLN A 159 29.13 15.63 -6.05
CA GLN A 159 30.38 16.01 -6.73
C GLN A 159 31.56 15.09 -6.45
N LYS A 160 31.64 14.53 -5.24
CA LYS A 160 32.75 13.67 -4.82
C LYS A 160 32.55 12.21 -5.20
N GLN A 161 31.31 11.79 -5.42
CA GLN A 161 30.97 10.40 -5.70
C GLN A 161 31.47 9.98 -7.08
N THR A 162 32.44 9.07 -7.10
CA THR A 162 33.08 8.57 -8.33
C THR A 162 32.63 7.16 -8.71
N LEU A 163 32.03 6.42 -7.77
CA LEU A 163 31.59 5.04 -7.96
C LEU A 163 30.09 4.91 -7.69
N ARG A 164 29.42 4.16 -8.57
CA ARG A 164 28.01 3.86 -8.44
C ARG A 164 27.77 2.92 -7.26
N ALA A 165 26.83 3.28 -6.39
CA ALA A 165 26.42 2.44 -5.27
C ALA A 165 25.76 1.12 -5.73
N ASP A 166 25.82 0.10 -4.89
CA ASP A 166 25.35 -1.26 -5.21
C ASP A 166 23.84 -1.32 -5.45
N ALA A 167 23.05 -0.56 -4.68
CA ALA A 167 21.61 -0.43 -4.90
C ALA A 167 21.28 0.03 -6.33
N TRP A 168 22.01 1.04 -6.84
CA TRP A 168 21.82 1.52 -8.21
C TRP A 168 22.29 0.51 -9.26
N ASN A 169 23.36 -0.24 -8.99
CA ASN A 169 23.75 -1.36 -9.85
C ASN A 169 22.63 -2.40 -9.96
N ARG A 170 21.93 -2.71 -8.87
CA ARG A 170 20.80 -3.65 -8.86
C ARG A 170 19.61 -3.10 -9.64
N ILE A 171 19.18 -1.86 -9.36
CA ILE A 171 18.05 -1.22 -10.06
C ILE A 171 18.31 -1.19 -11.58
N LEU A 172 19.48 -0.72 -12.00
CA LEU A 172 19.78 -0.54 -13.42
C LEU A 172 20.00 -1.86 -14.17
N ARG A 173 20.43 -2.93 -13.48
CA ARG A 173 20.51 -4.29 -14.06
C ARG A 173 19.15 -4.95 -14.18
N SER A 174 18.26 -4.69 -13.23
CA SER A 174 16.90 -5.26 -13.23
C SER A 174 15.93 -4.51 -14.14
N LYS A 175 16.30 -3.30 -14.60
CA LYS A 175 15.48 -2.49 -15.48
C LYS A 175 15.17 -3.18 -16.81
N LYS A 176 13.90 -3.41 -17.06
CA LYS A 176 13.36 -3.76 -18.38
C LYS A 176 12.88 -2.50 -19.11
N ALA A 177 12.74 -2.59 -20.43
CA ALA A 177 12.37 -1.45 -21.27
C ALA A 177 10.97 -0.90 -20.96
N GLU A 178 10.07 -1.75 -20.47
CA GLU A 178 8.65 -1.45 -20.23
C GLU A 178 8.35 -0.99 -18.79
N GLN A 179 9.37 -0.95 -17.92
CA GLN A 179 9.20 -0.59 -16.50
C GLN A 179 9.49 0.89 -16.28
N ASN A 180 8.51 1.62 -15.75
CA ASN A 180 8.57 3.04 -15.48
C ASN A 180 8.92 3.36 -14.03
N ILE A 181 8.59 2.45 -13.11
CA ILE A 181 8.85 2.58 -11.68
C ILE A 181 9.70 1.40 -11.24
N LEU A 182 10.85 1.66 -10.66
CA LEU A 182 11.69 0.64 -10.03
C LEU A 182 12.13 1.13 -8.67
N VAL A 183 11.81 0.40 -7.62
CA VAL A 183 12.20 0.71 -6.24
C VAL A 183 13.01 -0.45 -5.68
N TYR A 184 14.15 -0.13 -5.09
CA TYR A 184 14.91 -1.03 -4.26
C TYR A 184 14.89 -0.50 -2.83
N LEU A 185 14.44 -1.34 -1.91
CA LEU A 185 14.47 -1.05 -0.48
C LEU A 185 15.44 -2.02 0.19
N ARG A 186 16.22 -1.49 1.12
CA ARG A 186 17.12 -2.25 1.98
C ARG A 186 17.00 -1.70 3.38
N ASP A 187 16.73 -2.60 4.33
CA ASP A 187 16.80 -2.23 5.74
C ASP A 187 18.27 -2.26 6.16
N THR A 188 18.87 -1.10 6.46
CA THR A 188 20.24 -1.03 6.98
C THR A 188 20.42 -1.83 8.27
N LEU A 189 19.34 -2.03 9.06
CA LEU A 189 19.35 -2.87 10.25
C LEU A 189 19.23 -4.37 9.94
N ASN A 190 18.73 -4.73 8.75
CA ASN A 190 18.60 -6.11 8.28
C ASN A 190 19.14 -6.22 6.85
N PRO A 191 20.48 -6.18 6.66
CA PRO A 191 21.09 -6.13 5.34
C PRO A 191 20.85 -7.40 4.50
N GLU A 192 20.38 -8.46 5.14
CA GLU A 192 20.01 -9.75 4.56
C GLU A 192 18.69 -9.66 3.79
N LEU A 193 17.83 -8.70 4.12
CA LEU A 193 16.54 -8.49 3.49
C LEU A 193 16.60 -7.31 2.53
N SER A 194 16.08 -7.53 1.33
CA SER A 194 15.88 -6.47 0.34
C SER A 194 14.54 -6.65 -0.35
N ILE A 195 13.92 -5.54 -0.71
CA ILE A 195 12.66 -5.53 -1.42
C ILE A 195 12.89 -4.85 -2.75
N PHE A 196 12.45 -5.50 -3.82
CA PHE A 196 12.40 -4.92 -5.14
C PHE A 196 10.92 -4.69 -5.49
N VAL A 197 10.62 -3.52 -6.04
CA VAL A 197 9.28 -3.17 -6.51
C VAL A 197 9.41 -2.66 -7.93
N TYR A 198 8.54 -3.10 -8.83
CA TYR A 198 8.43 -2.50 -10.15
C TYR A 198 7.00 -2.47 -10.64
N ASP A 199 6.70 -1.53 -11.53
CA ASP A 199 5.44 -1.50 -12.27
C ASP A 199 5.42 -2.54 -13.39
N THR A 200 4.23 -3.06 -13.67
CA THR A 200 3.96 -3.99 -14.76
C THR A 200 2.53 -3.76 -15.25
N LEU A 201 2.29 -4.09 -16.51
CA LEU A 201 0.94 -4.16 -17.05
C LEU A 201 0.49 -5.62 -17.07
N ILE A 202 -0.69 -5.90 -16.53
CA ILE A 202 -1.35 -7.21 -16.64
C ILE A 202 -2.75 -6.95 -17.18
N ASN A 203 -3.03 -7.43 -18.39
CA ASN A 203 -4.29 -7.16 -19.10
C ASN A 203 -4.60 -5.65 -19.20
N ASP A 204 -3.59 -4.84 -19.53
CA ASP A 204 -3.66 -3.37 -19.63
C ASP A 204 -3.98 -2.63 -18.31
N GLU A 205 -3.96 -3.32 -17.16
CA GLU A 205 -4.08 -2.71 -15.84
C GLU A 205 -2.70 -2.52 -15.20
N LEU A 206 -2.48 -1.33 -14.65
CA LEU A 206 -1.28 -1.02 -13.89
C LEU A 206 -1.25 -1.85 -12.59
N ALA A 207 -0.17 -2.59 -12.41
CA ALA A 207 0.09 -3.33 -11.20
C ALA A 207 1.52 -3.10 -10.70
N LEU A 208 1.72 -3.22 -9.40
CA LEU A 208 3.03 -3.17 -8.76
C LEU A 208 3.42 -4.56 -8.32
N HIS A 209 4.51 -5.08 -8.88
CA HIS A 209 5.09 -6.34 -8.46
C HIS A 209 6.10 -6.10 -7.34
N PHE A 210 5.94 -6.83 -6.24
CA PHE A 210 6.83 -6.80 -5.08
C PHE A 210 7.59 -8.10 -4.99
N THR A 211 8.89 -8.03 -4.74
CA THR A 211 9.75 -9.19 -4.46
C THR A 211 10.62 -8.88 -3.26
N ALA A 212 10.30 -9.50 -2.12
CA ALA A 212 11.16 -9.50 -0.94
C ALA A 212 12.13 -10.68 -1.01
N ASN A 213 13.43 -10.40 -1.07
CA ASN A 213 14.51 -11.37 -1.08
C ASN A 213 15.24 -11.37 0.25
N SER A 214 15.60 -12.56 0.72
CA SER A 214 16.45 -12.77 1.89
C SER A 214 17.66 -13.62 1.51
N SER A 215 18.85 -13.28 2.01
CA SER A 215 20.03 -14.16 1.86
C SER A 215 19.96 -15.40 2.75
N LYS A 216 19.04 -15.42 3.72
CA LYS A 216 18.74 -16.55 4.60
C LYS A 216 17.30 -17.02 4.42
N GLU A 217 16.99 -18.16 5.01
CA GLU A 217 15.60 -18.61 5.12
C GLU A 217 14.76 -17.55 5.86
N LEU A 218 13.63 -17.20 5.27
CA LEU A 218 12.66 -16.28 5.82
C LEU A 218 12.07 -16.88 7.11
N PRO A 219 11.88 -16.06 8.15
CA PRO A 219 11.45 -16.55 9.46
C PRO A 219 9.96 -16.89 9.54
N PHE A 220 9.22 -16.79 8.44
CA PHE A 220 7.79 -17.05 8.36
C PHE A 220 7.45 -17.64 6.99
N LEU A 221 6.40 -18.43 6.92
CA LEU A 221 5.73 -18.86 5.70
C LEU A 221 4.49 -17.99 5.48
N LEU A 222 4.32 -17.47 4.27
CA LEU A 222 3.10 -16.77 3.87
C LEU A 222 2.63 -17.33 2.53
N LYS A 223 1.40 -17.86 2.48
CA LYS A 223 0.82 -18.42 1.26
C LYS A 223 -0.62 -18.00 1.13
N ASN A 224 -1.10 -17.88 -0.11
CA ASN A 224 -2.53 -17.81 -0.36
C ASN A 224 -3.17 -19.19 -0.11
N LEU A 225 -4.36 -19.22 0.48
CA LEU A 225 -5.16 -20.44 0.57
C LEU A 225 -5.90 -20.66 -0.74
N GLU A 226 -5.94 -21.88 -1.27
CA GLU A 226 -6.39 -22.19 -2.65
C GLU A 226 -7.79 -21.70 -3.05
N GLN A 227 -8.66 -21.33 -2.11
CA GLN A 227 -10.08 -21.00 -2.32
C GLN A 227 -10.40 -19.60 -1.80
N GLY A 228 -10.92 -18.69 -2.63
CA GLY A 228 -11.31 -17.32 -2.24
C GLY A 228 -12.82 -17.08 -2.22
N TYR A 229 -13.24 -15.84 -2.00
CA TYR A 229 -14.64 -15.43 -1.81
C TYR A 229 -15.22 -14.59 -2.98
N LYS A 230 -16.51 -14.30 -2.98
CA LYS A 230 -17.07 -13.27 -3.90
C LYS A 230 -16.62 -11.87 -3.48
N LYS A 231 -16.48 -10.96 -4.48
CA LYS A 231 -16.12 -9.53 -4.28
C LYS A 231 -17.04 -8.85 -3.26
N GLY A 232 -16.48 -8.00 -2.40
CA GLY A 232 -17.10 -7.36 -1.23
C GLY A 232 -16.23 -6.20 -0.72
N ASP A 233 -16.38 -5.79 0.55
CA ASP A 233 -15.73 -4.58 1.10
C ASP A 233 -14.32 -4.87 1.67
N ILE A 234 -14.11 -5.98 2.41
CA ILE A 234 -12.80 -6.46 2.93
C ILE A 234 -12.68 -7.99 2.74
N GLY A 235 -11.54 -8.50 2.23
CA GLY A 235 -11.34 -9.92 1.96
C GLY A 235 -9.89 -10.34 2.19
N VAL A 236 -9.67 -11.28 3.11
CA VAL A 236 -8.34 -11.76 3.50
C VAL A 236 -8.37 -13.28 3.55
N ASN A 237 -7.41 -13.92 2.89
CA ASN A 237 -7.38 -15.37 2.77
C ASN A 237 -5.95 -15.87 2.59
N PHE A 238 -5.29 -16.17 3.70
CA PHE A 238 -3.89 -16.58 3.70
C PHE A 238 -3.59 -17.61 4.79
N HIS A 239 -2.53 -18.37 4.56
CA HIS A 239 -1.83 -19.16 5.55
C HIS A 239 -0.59 -18.41 6.02
N TYR A 240 -0.45 -18.23 7.33
CA TYR A 240 0.72 -17.66 7.99
C TYR A 240 1.24 -18.59 9.08
N GLU A 241 2.52 -18.93 8.98
CA GLU A 241 3.22 -19.74 9.98
C GLU A 241 4.54 -19.05 10.35
N ALA A 242 4.75 -18.77 11.63
CA ALA A 242 6.04 -18.28 12.12
C ALA A 242 6.97 -19.47 12.36
N LYS A 243 8.14 -19.48 11.71
CA LYS A 243 9.18 -20.50 11.94
C LYS A 243 10.08 -20.13 13.12
N GLN A 244 10.27 -18.83 13.34
CA GLN A 244 11.01 -18.26 14.46
C GLN A 244 10.48 -16.86 14.76
N ALA A 245 10.70 -16.39 15.99
CA ALA A 245 10.28 -15.06 16.41
C ALA A 245 10.83 -13.98 15.47
N ASN A 246 9.95 -13.16 14.90
CA ASN A 246 10.35 -12.19 13.90
C ASN A 246 9.57 -10.87 14.00
N ARG A 247 10.01 -9.86 13.24
CA ARG A 247 9.37 -8.53 13.26
C ARG A 247 7.98 -8.54 12.63
N VAL A 248 7.66 -9.46 11.73
CA VAL A 248 6.32 -9.60 11.14
C VAL A 248 5.34 -10.05 12.22
N ASP A 249 5.73 -10.98 13.09
CA ASP A 249 4.95 -11.34 14.29
C ASP A 249 4.63 -10.10 15.10
N HIS A 250 5.62 -9.27 15.43
CA HIS A 250 5.38 -8.04 16.21
C HIS A 250 4.34 -7.11 15.57
N TYR A 251 4.36 -6.95 14.23
CA TYR A 251 3.36 -6.14 13.54
C TYR A 251 1.98 -6.81 13.50
N LEU A 252 1.94 -8.12 13.28
CA LEU A 252 0.71 -8.91 13.33
C LEU A 252 0.11 -8.83 14.74
N TYR A 253 0.93 -8.93 15.77
CA TYR A 253 0.55 -8.88 17.19
C TYR A 253 -0.08 -7.54 17.51
N LYS A 254 0.57 -6.44 17.11
CA LYS A 254 -0.01 -5.10 17.24
C LYS A 254 -1.33 -4.93 16.49
N ALA A 255 -1.50 -5.57 15.34
CA ALA A 255 -2.75 -5.52 14.60
C ALA A 255 -3.86 -6.31 15.31
N MET A 256 -3.53 -7.48 15.86
CA MET A 256 -4.44 -8.33 16.62
C MET A 256 -4.83 -7.70 17.96
N GLU A 257 -3.90 -7.07 18.67
CA GLU A 257 -4.19 -6.38 19.94
C GLU A 257 -5.21 -5.25 19.77
N LYS A 258 -5.21 -4.57 18.63
CA LYS A 258 -6.21 -3.52 18.32
C LYS A 258 -7.64 -4.04 18.25
N VAL A 259 -7.82 -5.33 18.01
CA VAL A 259 -9.12 -6.00 17.97
C VAL A 259 -9.34 -6.90 19.20
N GLY A 260 -8.55 -6.71 20.27
CA GLY A 260 -8.68 -7.45 21.52
C GLY A 260 -8.09 -8.86 21.48
N LEU A 261 -7.32 -9.21 20.44
CA LEU A 261 -6.71 -10.52 20.26
C LEU A 261 -5.23 -10.52 20.69
N HIS A 262 -4.89 -11.43 21.58
CA HIS A 262 -3.53 -11.80 22.00
C HIS A 262 -2.97 -12.80 21.01
N ALA A 263 -2.08 -12.32 20.15
CA ALA A 263 -1.59 -13.10 19.03
C ALA A 263 -0.78 -14.34 19.42
N GLU A 264 0.00 -14.31 20.51
CA GLU A 264 0.72 -15.49 21.01
C GLU A 264 -0.24 -16.63 21.39
N LYS A 265 -1.35 -16.31 22.07
CA LYS A 265 -2.40 -17.29 22.37
C LYS A 265 -3.07 -17.80 21.11
N MET A 266 -3.35 -16.91 20.15
CA MET A 266 -3.96 -17.28 18.87
C MET A 266 -3.06 -18.19 18.03
N GLN A 267 -1.75 -17.95 17.98
CA GLN A 267 -0.81 -18.81 17.27
C GLN A 267 -0.76 -20.23 17.85
N ASN A 268 -0.96 -20.39 19.16
CA ASN A 268 -0.94 -21.69 19.81
C ASN A 268 -2.23 -22.51 19.61
N ILE A 269 -3.33 -21.87 19.24
CA ILE A 269 -4.65 -22.53 19.09
C ILE A 269 -5.11 -22.62 17.63
N THR A 270 -4.45 -21.88 16.72
CA THR A 270 -4.70 -21.91 15.28
C THR A 270 -3.59 -22.65 14.53
N THR A 271 -3.88 -23.17 13.34
CA THR A 271 -2.88 -23.76 12.44
C THR A 271 -2.34 -22.75 11.42
N GLY A 272 -2.68 -21.46 11.55
CA GLY A 272 -2.17 -20.41 10.69
C GLY A 272 -3.04 -20.08 9.47
N ASP A 273 -4.15 -20.78 9.22
CA ASP A 273 -5.08 -20.40 8.16
C ASP A 273 -6.06 -19.34 8.66
N TYR A 274 -6.05 -18.18 8.00
CA TYR A 274 -6.92 -17.06 8.31
C TYR A 274 -7.78 -16.72 7.10
N ARG A 275 -9.09 -16.80 7.29
CA ARG A 275 -10.07 -16.34 6.30
C ARG A 275 -10.98 -15.32 6.92
N PHE A 276 -11.07 -14.16 6.29
CA PHE A 276 -11.94 -13.08 6.73
C PHE A 276 -12.59 -12.43 5.52
N LEU A 277 -13.90 -12.28 5.57
CA LEU A 277 -14.69 -11.60 4.57
C LEU A 277 -15.65 -10.64 5.28
N LYS A 278 -15.75 -9.42 4.76
CA LYS A 278 -16.77 -8.45 5.14
C LYS A 278 -17.27 -7.70 3.92
N GLY A 279 -18.57 -7.48 3.84
CA GLY A 279 -19.22 -6.75 2.74
C GLY A 279 -19.78 -7.68 1.66
N GLY A 280 -20.18 -7.09 0.55
CA GLY A 280 -21.12 -7.74 -0.38
C GLY A 280 -22.52 -7.90 0.23
N GLU A 281 -23.48 -8.36 -0.56
CA GLU A 281 -24.83 -8.69 -0.09
C GLU A 281 -25.03 -10.20 -0.04
N THR A 282 -25.57 -10.69 1.07
CA THR A 282 -26.06 -12.07 1.19
C THR A 282 -27.51 -12.07 1.62
N GLU A 283 -28.26 -13.03 1.13
CA GLU A 283 -29.67 -13.20 1.48
C GLU A 283 -29.78 -14.14 2.68
N ILE A 284 -30.38 -13.65 3.76
CA ILE A 284 -30.69 -14.45 4.95
C ILE A 284 -32.19 -14.72 5.00
N LYS A 285 -32.55 -15.95 5.34
CA LYS A 285 -33.95 -16.33 5.62
C LYS A 285 -34.20 -16.16 7.11
N LYS A 286 -35.09 -15.23 7.48
CA LYS A 286 -35.56 -15.04 8.85
C LYS A 286 -36.97 -15.60 9.00
N GLU A 287 -37.17 -16.43 10.02
CA GLU A 287 -38.50 -16.80 10.48
C GLU A 287 -39.02 -15.67 11.38
N ILE A 288 -40.14 -15.09 11.01
CA ILE A 288 -40.91 -14.15 11.83
C ILE A 288 -42.20 -14.85 12.23
N ILE A 289 -42.53 -14.76 13.52
CA ILE A 289 -43.84 -15.16 14.02
C ILE A 289 -44.71 -13.91 13.97
N THR A 290 -45.64 -13.86 13.02
CA THR A 290 -46.68 -12.83 12.98
C THR A 290 -47.95 -13.37 13.60
N THR A 291 -48.72 -12.47 14.20
CA THR A 291 -50.01 -12.82 14.79
C THR A 291 -51.09 -12.39 13.81
N GLU A 292 -51.85 -13.35 13.27
CA GLU A 292 -52.97 -13.10 12.36
C GLU A 292 -54.29 -13.54 13.01
N MET A 293 -55.41 -12.96 12.57
CA MET A 293 -56.75 -13.45 12.94
C MET A 293 -57.21 -14.46 11.89
N ASP A 294 -57.62 -15.65 12.34
CA ASP A 294 -58.25 -16.64 11.46
C ASP A 294 -59.69 -16.23 11.05
N GLU A 295 -60.30 -17.04 10.18
CA GLU A 295 -61.68 -16.85 9.72
C GLU A 295 -62.73 -16.88 10.85
N ASN A 296 -62.33 -17.35 12.05
CA ASN A 296 -63.17 -17.44 13.24
C ASN A 296 -62.82 -16.37 14.30
N PHE A 297 -62.02 -15.35 13.93
CA PHE A 297 -61.54 -14.29 14.82
C PHE A 297 -60.66 -14.78 15.99
N ASN A 298 -60.08 -15.98 15.89
CA ASN A 298 -59.08 -16.44 16.83
C ASN A 298 -57.71 -15.92 16.42
N THR A 299 -56.93 -15.53 17.42
CA THR A 299 -55.54 -15.15 17.27
C THR A 299 -54.69 -16.39 17.00
N VAL A 300 -54.06 -16.47 15.82
CA VAL A 300 -53.15 -17.56 15.44
C VAL A 300 -51.76 -17.03 15.12
N GLU A 301 -50.74 -17.75 15.59
CA GLU A 301 -49.35 -17.49 15.25
C GLU A 301 -49.04 -18.09 13.88
N VAL A 302 -48.71 -17.23 12.91
CA VAL A 302 -48.31 -17.61 11.56
C VAL A 302 -46.80 -17.46 11.45
N LYS A 303 -46.12 -18.55 11.05
CA LYS A 303 -44.68 -18.51 10.74
C LYS A 303 -44.48 -18.04 9.32
N GLN A 304 -43.95 -16.84 9.15
CA GLN A 304 -43.59 -16.28 7.86
C GLN A 304 -42.07 -16.32 7.70
N VAL A 305 -41.59 -16.85 6.57
CA VAL A 305 -40.17 -16.78 6.21
C VAL A 305 -39.99 -15.57 5.31
N ILE A 306 -39.22 -14.58 5.76
CA ILE A 306 -38.82 -13.44 4.94
C ILE A 306 -37.36 -13.59 4.52
N THR A 307 -37.05 -13.15 3.30
CA THR A 307 -35.67 -13.03 2.82
C THR A 307 -35.22 -11.59 2.99
N GLU A 308 -34.17 -11.37 3.78
CA GLU A 308 -33.56 -10.06 4.01
C GLU A 308 -32.16 -10.05 3.40
N LYS A 309 -31.79 -8.94 2.75
CA LYS A 309 -30.43 -8.70 2.29
C LYS A 309 -29.62 -8.07 3.40
N VAL A 310 -28.55 -8.74 3.81
CA VAL A 310 -27.61 -8.24 4.81
C VAL A 310 -26.20 -8.21 4.25
N LYS A 311 -25.31 -7.43 4.89
CA LYS A 311 -23.89 -7.48 4.54
C LYS A 311 -23.32 -8.85 4.86
N GLY A 312 -22.55 -9.41 3.93
CA GLY A 312 -21.82 -10.66 4.16
C GLY A 312 -20.76 -10.48 5.23
N PHE A 313 -20.67 -11.42 6.17
CA PHE A 313 -19.59 -11.50 7.14
C PHE A 313 -19.16 -12.94 7.35
N ILE A 314 -17.86 -13.22 7.30
CA ILE A 314 -17.28 -14.54 7.58
C ILE A 314 -15.92 -14.37 8.23
N LEU A 315 -15.67 -15.14 9.29
CA LEU A 315 -14.35 -15.40 9.84
C LEU A 315 -14.18 -16.91 9.96
N GLU A 316 -13.19 -17.47 9.25
CA GLU A 316 -12.75 -18.85 9.43
C GLU A 316 -11.31 -18.89 9.95
N LEU A 317 -11.08 -19.72 10.97
CA LEU A 317 -9.78 -19.95 11.58
C LEU A 317 -9.58 -21.46 11.71
N SER A 318 -8.57 -22.00 11.02
CA SER A 318 -8.22 -23.42 11.19
C SER A 318 -7.51 -23.64 12.53
N GLY A 319 -7.83 -24.73 13.23
CA GLY A 319 -7.24 -25.05 14.54
C GLY A 319 -8.16 -25.77 15.49
N ASN A 320 -7.86 -25.65 16.78
CA ASN A 320 -8.72 -26.19 17.83
C ASN A 320 -9.93 -25.28 18.01
N GLU A 321 -11.01 -25.61 17.29
CA GLU A 321 -12.26 -24.86 17.27
C GLU A 321 -12.78 -24.48 18.66
N LYS A 322 -12.80 -25.44 19.60
CA LYS A 322 -13.24 -25.18 20.99
C LYS A 322 -12.32 -24.22 21.71
N ALA A 323 -11.00 -24.37 21.57
CA ALA A 323 -10.05 -23.46 22.19
C ALA A 323 -10.15 -22.04 21.61
N ILE A 324 -10.35 -21.92 20.29
CA ILE A 324 -10.59 -20.64 19.61
C ILE A 324 -11.87 -20.00 20.13
N GLN A 325 -12.98 -20.73 20.16
CA GLN A 325 -14.25 -20.21 20.67
C GLN A 325 -14.13 -19.72 22.11
N THR A 326 -13.61 -20.57 23.02
CA THR A 326 -13.43 -20.21 24.43
C THR A 326 -12.57 -18.95 24.57
N TYR A 327 -11.46 -18.89 23.82
CA TYR A 327 -10.56 -17.74 23.86
C TYR A 327 -11.25 -16.44 23.41
N LEU A 328 -12.03 -16.49 22.32
CA LEU A 328 -12.77 -15.33 21.83
C LEU A 328 -13.87 -14.90 22.81
N GLU A 329 -14.53 -15.84 23.49
CA GLU A 329 -15.53 -15.55 24.52
C GLU A 329 -14.90 -14.92 25.79
N GLU A 330 -13.78 -15.49 26.26
CA GLU A 330 -13.06 -14.99 27.44
C GLU A 330 -12.48 -13.59 27.25
N THR A 331 -12.04 -13.27 26.03
CA THR A 331 -11.53 -11.94 25.67
C THR A 331 -12.63 -10.92 25.41
N GLY A 332 -13.89 -11.34 25.38
CA GLY A 332 -15.03 -10.49 25.05
C GLY A 332 -15.09 -10.08 23.57
N VAL A 333 -14.23 -10.66 22.71
CA VAL A 333 -14.26 -10.45 21.26
C VAL A 333 -15.48 -11.13 20.65
N LEU A 334 -15.87 -12.29 21.19
CA LEU A 334 -17.09 -13.01 20.86
C LEU A 334 -18.03 -12.97 22.07
N SER A 335 -19.30 -12.66 21.85
CA SER A 335 -20.34 -12.76 22.86
C SER A 335 -21.56 -13.45 22.29
N LYS A 336 -22.31 -14.15 23.15
CA LYS A 336 -23.54 -14.83 22.76
C LYS A 336 -24.75 -14.04 23.23
N GLN A 337 -25.63 -13.71 22.29
CA GLN A 337 -26.91 -13.06 22.55
C GLN A 337 -28.05 -13.96 22.07
N ALA A 338 -28.76 -14.56 23.04
CA ALA A 338 -29.79 -15.56 22.80
C ALA A 338 -29.29 -16.71 21.90
N GLN A 339 -29.76 -16.77 20.66
CA GLN A 339 -29.39 -17.81 19.67
C GLN A 339 -28.33 -17.35 18.66
N SER A 340 -27.85 -16.12 18.77
CA SER A 340 -26.89 -15.51 17.85
C SER A 340 -25.60 -15.14 18.55
N TYR A 341 -24.54 -14.97 17.77
CA TYR A 341 -23.27 -14.47 18.24
C TYR A 341 -23.05 -13.04 17.76
N GLN A 342 -22.32 -12.28 18.56
CA GLN A 342 -21.79 -10.97 18.22
C GLN A 342 -20.26 -11.04 18.30
N LEU A 343 -19.60 -10.72 17.19
CA LEU A 343 -18.15 -10.60 17.10
C LEU A 343 -17.78 -9.11 17.03
N MET A 344 -17.21 -8.57 18.11
CA MET A 344 -16.99 -7.13 18.29
C MET A 344 -18.28 -6.32 18.01
N TYR A 345 -18.34 -5.59 16.90
CA TYR A 345 -19.49 -4.77 16.50
C TYR A 345 -20.43 -5.48 15.50
N GLU A 346 -20.03 -6.65 14.99
CA GLU A 346 -20.84 -7.42 14.05
C GLU A 346 -21.81 -8.31 14.82
N SER A 347 -23.11 -8.13 14.58
CA SER A 347 -24.18 -8.82 15.30
C SER A 347 -24.91 -9.82 14.41
N ASN A 348 -25.76 -10.66 15.03
CA ASN A 348 -26.57 -11.67 14.34
C ASN A 348 -25.76 -12.70 13.55
N LEU A 349 -24.61 -13.10 14.08
CA LEU A 349 -23.75 -14.10 13.46
C LEU A 349 -24.12 -15.51 13.94
N HIS A 350 -23.83 -16.49 13.08
CA HIS A 350 -24.02 -17.90 13.32
C HIS A 350 -22.67 -18.58 13.46
N LEU A 351 -22.51 -19.36 14.52
CA LEU A 351 -21.34 -20.21 14.69
C LEU A 351 -21.57 -21.51 13.91
N ASN A 352 -20.65 -21.79 12.99
CA ASN A 352 -20.59 -23.01 12.20
C ASN A 352 -19.33 -23.77 12.60
N SER A 353 -19.49 -24.69 13.54
CA SER A 353 -18.39 -25.50 14.05
C SER A 353 -18.18 -26.74 13.19
N GLN A 354 -16.94 -26.94 12.72
CA GLN A 354 -16.49 -28.19 12.10
C GLN A 354 -15.17 -28.61 12.75
N GLU A 355 -14.92 -29.91 12.83
CA GLU A 355 -13.67 -30.41 13.41
C GLU A 355 -12.46 -29.79 12.70
N GLY A 356 -11.60 -29.12 13.46
CA GLY A 356 -10.41 -28.43 12.94
C GLY A 356 -10.66 -27.02 12.37
N LEU A 357 -11.90 -26.50 12.41
CA LEU A 357 -12.26 -25.22 11.83
C LEU A 357 -13.27 -24.45 12.68
N PHE A 358 -12.85 -23.32 13.22
CA PHE A 358 -13.76 -22.33 13.77
C PHE A 358 -14.30 -21.46 12.63
N CYS A 359 -15.62 -21.43 12.44
CA CYS A 359 -16.26 -20.54 11.47
C CYS A 359 -17.41 -19.78 12.11
N ILE A 360 -17.44 -18.47 11.90
CA ILE A 360 -18.55 -17.60 12.28
C ILE A 360 -18.97 -16.76 11.08
N SER A 361 -20.27 -16.76 10.76
CA SER A 361 -20.78 -16.16 9.53
C SER A 361 -22.15 -15.52 9.67
N SER A 362 -22.48 -14.59 8.78
CA SER A 362 -23.81 -13.97 8.69
C SER A 362 -24.90 -14.96 8.23
N THR A 363 -24.51 -16.08 7.61
CA THR A 363 -25.41 -17.15 7.17
C THR A 363 -25.24 -18.40 8.04
N LYS A 364 -26.33 -19.16 8.21
CA LYS A 364 -26.28 -20.47 8.90
C LYS A 364 -25.55 -21.53 8.07
N GLU A 365 -25.67 -21.48 6.75
CA GLU A 365 -24.93 -22.37 5.87
C GLU A 365 -23.58 -21.75 5.55
N ARG A 366 -22.53 -22.58 5.62
CA ARG A 366 -21.21 -22.23 5.09
C ARG A 366 -21.37 -22.15 3.57
N ALA A 367 -21.14 -20.98 2.96
CA ALA A 367 -21.21 -20.93 1.51
C ALA A 367 -20.06 -21.73 0.87
N ASP A 368 -20.31 -22.24 -0.33
CA ASP A 368 -19.35 -23.01 -1.11
C ASP A 368 -18.47 -22.05 -1.93
N TYR A 369 -17.15 -22.21 -1.79
CA TYR A 369 -16.14 -21.30 -2.33
C TYR A 369 -15.15 -22.00 -3.27
N SER A 370 -15.46 -23.24 -3.66
CA SER A 370 -14.59 -24.10 -4.49
C SER A 370 -14.16 -23.48 -5.83
N ASN A 371 -14.85 -22.45 -6.32
CA ASN A 371 -14.64 -21.86 -7.65
C ASN A 371 -14.09 -20.43 -7.65
N THR A 372 -13.73 -19.85 -6.51
CA THR A 372 -13.20 -18.47 -6.49
C THR A 372 -11.69 -18.47 -6.31
N PRO A 373 -10.95 -17.67 -7.12
CA PRO A 373 -9.50 -17.61 -7.02
C PRO A 373 -9.09 -17.12 -5.63
N PRO A 374 -7.92 -17.50 -5.14
CA PRO A 374 -7.42 -16.97 -3.89
C PRO A 374 -7.09 -15.48 -4.05
N PHE A 375 -7.43 -14.64 -3.07
CA PHE A 375 -7.04 -13.23 -3.10
C PHE A 375 -7.01 -12.63 -1.70
N MET A 376 -6.21 -11.59 -1.53
CA MET A 376 -6.40 -10.58 -0.50
C MET A 376 -6.84 -9.29 -1.18
N TRP A 377 -7.89 -8.66 -0.68
CA TRP A 377 -8.26 -7.31 -1.08
C TRP A 377 -8.34 -6.41 0.16
N PHE A 378 -8.01 -5.13 -0.02
CA PHE A 378 -8.21 -4.11 0.99
C PHE A 378 -8.84 -2.88 0.35
N HIS A 379 -10.00 -2.46 0.88
CA HIS A 379 -10.57 -1.15 0.59
C HIS A 379 -9.96 -0.13 1.54
N THR A 380 -9.30 0.90 1.00
CA THR A 380 -8.90 2.09 1.76
C THR A 380 -9.66 3.29 1.21
N PRO A 381 -9.85 4.37 2.00
CA PRO A 381 -10.56 5.56 1.52
C PRO A 381 -9.98 6.20 0.25
N LEU A 382 -8.72 5.90 -0.07
CA LEU A 382 -7.99 6.50 -1.19
C LEU A 382 -7.78 5.53 -2.36
N LEU A 383 -7.63 4.23 -2.09
CA LEU A 383 -7.23 3.23 -3.09
C LEU A 383 -7.80 1.84 -2.77
N ASN A 384 -8.17 1.12 -3.82
CA ASN A 384 -8.52 -0.29 -3.78
C ASN A 384 -7.33 -1.12 -4.21
N PHE A 385 -7.00 -2.14 -3.43
CA PHE A 385 -5.90 -3.04 -3.74
C PHE A 385 -6.33 -4.49 -3.77
N THR A 386 -5.82 -5.24 -4.75
CA THR A 386 -5.99 -6.69 -4.82
C THR A 386 -4.63 -7.38 -4.98
N ILE A 387 -4.41 -8.44 -4.21
CA ILE A 387 -3.26 -9.35 -4.29
C ILE A 387 -3.79 -10.75 -4.59
N PRO A 388 -3.82 -11.18 -5.86
CA PRO A 388 -4.39 -12.47 -6.24
C PRO A 388 -3.46 -13.64 -5.96
N PHE A 389 -2.15 -13.40 -5.89
CA PHE A 389 -1.17 -14.46 -5.69
C PHE A 389 0.01 -14.00 -4.85
N ILE A 390 0.49 -14.91 -4.00
CA ILE A 390 1.74 -14.81 -3.27
C ILE A 390 2.59 -16.01 -3.68
N ASP A 391 3.71 -15.75 -4.33
CA ASP A 391 4.78 -16.72 -4.53
C ASP A 391 5.66 -16.76 -3.28
N TYR A 392 5.96 -17.96 -2.79
CA TYR A 392 6.78 -18.13 -1.61
C TYR A 392 7.80 -19.25 -1.84
N THR A 393 9.06 -18.92 -1.60
CA THR A 393 10.16 -19.88 -1.43
C THR A 393 10.82 -19.65 -0.08
N SER A 394 11.72 -20.56 0.34
CA SER A 394 12.41 -20.42 1.63
C SER A 394 13.06 -19.05 1.82
N ASN A 395 13.51 -18.39 0.74
CA ASN A 395 14.32 -17.17 0.80
C ASN A 395 13.67 -15.98 0.08
N GLN A 396 12.45 -16.12 -0.43
CA GLN A 396 11.80 -15.08 -1.22
C GLN A 396 10.27 -15.11 -1.03
N VAL A 397 9.67 -13.93 -0.93
CA VAL A 397 8.23 -13.74 -1.11
C VAL A 397 8.01 -12.77 -2.26
N ALA A 398 7.15 -13.12 -3.20
CA ALA A 398 6.76 -12.22 -4.28
C ALA A 398 5.24 -12.14 -4.41
N PHE A 399 4.71 -10.97 -4.77
CA PHE A 399 3.29 -10.81 -5.02
C PHE A 399 3.05 -9.61 -5.94
N THR A 400 1.92 -9.62 -6.64
CA THR A 400 1.50 -8.51 -7.48
C THR A 400 0.31 -7.81 -6.85
N LEU A 401 0.39 -6.48 -6.73
CA LEU A 401 -0.65 -5.61 -6.21
C LEU A 401 -1.28 -4.86 -7.37
N PHE A 402 -2.58 -5.07 -7.58
CA PHE A 402 -3.39 -4.34 -8.54
C PHE A 402 -4.01 -3.13 -7.86
N ILE A 403 -4.00 -1.99 -8.55
CA ILE A 403 -4.63 -0.75 -8.08
C ILE A 403 -5.93 -0.57 -8.86
N ASP A 404 -7.07 -0.82 -8.22
CA ASP A 404 -8.39 -0.80 -8.88
C ASP A 404 -8.82 0.67 -9.10
N GLY A 405 -8.59 1.22 -10.31
CA GLY A 405 -8.89 2.61 -10.69
C GLY A 405 -10.36 2.92 -10.99
N LYS A 406 -11.24 1.90 -11.00
CA LYS A 406 -12.66 2.01 -11.42
C LYS A 406 -13.65 1.90 -10.25
N GLY A 407 -13.30 2.40 -9.08
CA GLY A 407 -14.26 2.50 -7.98
C GLY A 407 -15.24 3.66 -8.20
N GLU A 408 -16.42 3.40 -8.79
CA GLU A 408 -17.56 4.29 -8.59
C GLU A 408 -17.81 4.41 -7.08
N LEU A 409 -17.60 5.62 -6.56
CA LEU A 409 -17.74 5.94 -5.15
C LEU A 409 -19.21 5.86 -4.75
N THR A 410 -19.62 4.80 -4.05
CA THR A 410 -20.58 5.00 -2.98
C THR A 410 -19.85 5.65 -1.81
N PRO A 411 -20.35 6.76 -1.26
CA PRO A 411 -19.66 7.47 -0.20
C PRO A 411 -19.48 6.53 1.00
N PRO A 412 -18.30 6.49 1.64
CA PRO A 412 -18.15 5.77 2.89
C PRO A 412 -18.98 6.50 3.95
N SER A 413 -20.20 6.03 4.17
CA SER A 413 -20.84 6.17 5.46
C SER A 413 -20.10 5.23 6.41
N ILE A 414 -19.12 5.76 7.15
CA ILE A 414 -18.96 5.62 8.61
C ILE A 414 -17.53 6.01 9.05
N ALA A 415 -17.53 6.64 10.23
CA ALA A 415 -16.47 7.25 11.01
C ALA A 415 -15.12 6.52 11.09
N ILE A 416 -14.08 7.36 10.95
CA ILE A 416 -12.80 7.40 11.69
C ILE A 416 -12.57 6.22 12.66
N PHE A 417 -11.58 5.39 12.31
CA PHE A 417 -10.78 4.57 13.24
C PHE A 417 -9.47 5.27 13.58
#